data_AF-A0A6J2KBR2-F1
#
_entry.id   AF-A0A6J2KBR2-F1
#
_cell.length_a   1.000
_cell.length_b   1.000
_cell.length_c   1.000
_cell.angle_alpha   90.00
_cell.angle_beta   90.00
_cell.angle_gamma   90.00
#
_symmetry.space_group_name_H-M   'P 1'
#
loop_
_entity.id
_entity.type
_entity.pdbx_description
1 polymer ?
#
loop_
_entity_poly.entity_id
_entity_poly.type
_entity_poly.pdbx_seq_one_letter_code
_entity_poly.pdbx_strand_id
1 'polypeptide(L)'
;MLANSAMEMQREETPLALQRLWNLTRARLAGTSTAIDVEPAFVENFPPAQEFEVAPKALVSATSDYESDGEEAFPELEVPEPIEVSKNFWTVSDRKKEVLLDAGALGDVPAVYKVPQPALHQMPVIGVYIDPRVRTGFRYKVRPMQALDAPPLSVKPRYLFGGKALTLQSIGRGFARRLTFEPHNSTLNENTNYFWTDSRPEGFVFEIEAVSVGDKFTIYDANHEPQGILEVVEQQKNQVEFDQKIYEDGSIEKKVKINTLCKVEWYENDGAIKLMPVTGVAILKKGRGDAAVVRVVNVAIGIKQLRKGYELKPGIQSSSRRVTVNGADIKDIPCQYCVVGLEKYELPVIGTYVDPRIIPGFHYRVRPAGSRRHLFEGRSLLLQSIGMGYGKRITFKPDSLNTPENYFWSDSHPEGVGMEPRAIHPGMKFSITGNGGLLGEASVFRADLPQVEEKTEYVDVPGTRGKAVEKYIHVDVTCHVKLATTGGGSVDSEVHLMKVSGVALVRKDPGQAAARLMKVFNVGLDSQLNLLFAHSQTELTFHPEP
;
A
#
# COMPACT_ATOMS: atom_id res chain seq x y z
N MET A 1 21.73 -30.63 -48.80
CA MET A 1 22.32 -29.30 -48.57
C MET A 1 21.43 -28.56 -47.59
N LEU A 2 22.06 -28.06 -46.53
CA LEU A 2 21.47 -27.38 -45.37
C LEU A 2 20.86 -26.02 -45.76
N ALA A 3 19.74 -25.66 -45.15
CA ALA A 3 19.35 -24.28 -44.93
C ALA A 3 18.58 -24.16 -43.61
N ASN A 4 19.17 -23.41 -42.68
CA ASN A 4 18.67 -23.06 -41.35
C ASN A 4 17.36 -22.26 -41.42
N SER A 5 16.40 -22.59 -40.55
CA SER A 5 15.35 -21.66 -40.13
C SER A 5 15.60 -21.31 -38.66
N ALA A 6 16.02 -20.07 -38.41
CA ALA A 6 16.15 -19.53 -37.07
C ALA A 6 14.77 -19.41 -36.42
N MET A 7 14.62 -19.96 -35.21
CA MET A 7 13.47 -19.69 -34.34
C MET A 7 13.62 -18.28 -33.77
N GLU A 8 12.71 -17.38 -34.15
CA GLU A 8 12.50 -16.11 -33.46
C GLU A 8 11.97 -16.39 -32.05
N MET A 9 12.83 -16.13 -31.07
CA MET A 9 12.49 -16.22 -29.65
C MET A 9 11.77 -14.92 -29.26
N GLN A 10 10.46 -14.99 -29.08
CA GLN A 10 9.67 -13.87 -28.54
C GLN A 10 10.20 -13.55 -27.13
N ARG A 11 10.67 -12.31 -26.93
CA ARG A 11 11.04 -11.80 -25.60
C ARG A 11 9.76 -11.57 -24.80
N GLU A 12 9.53 -12.38 -23.77
CA GLU A 12 8.47 -12.17 -22.79
C GLU A 12 8.85 -10.97 -21.89
N GLU A 13 7.97 -9.95 -21.81
CA GLU A 13 8.21 -8.74 -21.02
C GLU A 13 8.09 -9.00 -19.51
N THR A 14 9.13 -8.67 -18.76
CA THR A 14 9.13 -8.74 -17.29
C THR A 14 8.23 -7.63 -16.69
N PRO A 15 7.36 -7.92 -15.71
CA PRO A 15 6.55 -6.89 -15.08
C PRO A 15 7.39 -5.76 -14.46
N LEU A 16 7.05 -4.49 -14.73
CA LEU A 16 7.82 -3.31 -14.32
C LEU A 16 8.12 -3.24 -12.80
N ALA A 17 7.26 -3.80 -11.96
CA ALA A 17 7.46 -3.86 -10.51
C ALA A 17 8.63 -4.78 -10.11
N LEU A 18 8.76 -5.93 -10.78
CA LEU A 18 9.84 -6.89 -10.60
C LEU A 18 11.16 -6.34 -11.17
N GLN A 19 11.09 -5.66 -12.32
CA GLN A 19 12.24 -4.98 -12.91
C GLN A 19 12.80 -3.88 -11.99
N ARG A 20 11.92 -3.11 -11.33
CA ARG A 20 12.30 -2.11 -10.32
C ARG A 20 12.93 -2.74 -9.08
N LEU A 21 12.38 -3.85 -8.59
CA LEU A 21 12.94 -4.59 -7.45
C LEU A 21 14.35 -5.12 -7.78
N TRP A 22 14.53 -5.71 -8.96
CA TRP A 22 15.83 -6.20 -9.41
C TRP A 22 16.83 -5.07 -9.63
N ASN A 23 16.40 -3.93 -10.16
CA ASN A 23 17.28 -2.75 -10.33
C ASN A 23 17.67 -2.12 -8.98
N LEU A 24 16.75 -2.01 -8.01
CA LEU A 24 17.04 -1.54 -6.65
C LEU A 24 17.99 -2.48 -5.91
N THR A 25 17.84 -3.78 -6.13
CA THR A 25 18.71 -4.81 -5.52
C THR A 25 20.11 -4.79 -6.18
N ARG A 26 20.20 -4.57 -7.49
CA ARG A 26 21.47 -4.36 -8.21
C ARG A 26 22.23 -3.12 -7.73
N ALA A 27 21.53 -2.00 -7.54
CA ALA A 27 22.14 -0.74 -7.08
C ALA A 27 22.73 -0.85 -5.65
N ARG A 28 22.10 -1.64 -4.78
CA ARG A 28 22.64 -1.91 -3.43
C ARG A 28 23.84 -2.86 -3.43
N LEU A 29 23.88 -3.82 -4.35
CA LEU A 29 24.91 -4.86 -4.38
C LEU A 29 26.15 -4.52 -5.23
N ALA A 30 26.05 -3.58 -6.17
CA ALA A 30 27.17 -3.13 -6.99
C ALA A 30 28.17 -2.22 -6.26
N GLY A 31 27.98 -1.94 -4.96
CA GLY A 31 28.84 -1.03 -4.20
C GLY A 31 28.83 0.43 -4.70
N THR A 32 27.96 0.77 -5.66
CA THR A 32 27.80 2.13 -6.20
C THR A 32 26.87 3.00 -5.35
N SER A 33 26.46 2.54 -4.17
CA SER A 33 25.85 3.39 -3.15
C SER A 33 26.95 4.19 -2.42
N THR A 34 27.54 5.16 -3.12
CA THR A 34 28.19 6.28 -2.47
C THR A 34 27.09 7.11 -1.79
N ALA A 35 27.01 7.02 -0.47
CA ALA A 35 26.60 8.18 0.29
C ALA A 35 27.68 9.25 0.06
N ILE A 36 27.32 10.37 -0.56
CA ILE A 36 27.86 11.72 -0.32
C ILE A 36 26.97 12.70 -1.09
N ASP A 37 26.43 13.66 -0.35
CA ASP A 37 25.92 14.93 -0.83
C ASP A 37 26.96 15.61 -1.76
N VAL A 38 26.59 15.96 -2.99
CA VAL A 38 26.92 17.20 -3.73
C VAL A 38 26.26 17.09 -5.13
N GLU A 39 25.49 18.12 -5.52
CA GLU A 39 24.87 18.26 -6.84
C GLU A 39 25.89 18.26 -7.99
N PRO A 40 25.50 17.80 -9.20
CA PRO A 40 26.04 18.38 -10.41
C PRO A 40 24.95 18.92 -11.34
N ALA A 41 25.21 20.13 -11.82
CA ALA A 41 24.48 20.85 -12.84
C ALA A 41 24.29 20.03 -14.13
N PHE A 42 23.09 20.11 -14.69
CA PHE A 42 22.79 19.65 -16.04
C PHE A 42 23.45 20.59 -17.05
N VAL A 43 24.36 20.05 -17.87
CA VAL A 43 24.80 20.66 -19.13
C VAL A 43 24.19 19.83 -20.24
N GLU A 44 23.11 20.33 -20.84
CA GLU A 44 22.53 19.79 -22.08
C GLU A 44 23.34 20.32 -23.27
N ASN A 45 23.93 19.42 -24.06
CA ASN A 45 24.40 19.72 -25.41
C ASN A 45 23.45 19.04 -26.41
N PHE A 46 22.53 19.82 -26.99
CA PHE A 46 21.83 19.46 -28.22
C PHE A 46 22.54 20.06 -29.45
N PRO A 47 22.50 19.40 -30.62
CA PRO A 47 23.16 19.87 -31.85
C PRO A 47 22.43 21.09 -32.48
N PRO A 48 23.13 21.92 -33.27
CA PRO A 48 22.69 23.26 -33.63
C PRO A 48 21.76 23.26 -34.84
N ALA A 49 20.70 24.08 -34.77
CA ALA A 49 19.92 24.50 -35.94
C ALA A 49 20.16 26.00 -36.17
N GLN A 50 20.51 26.33 -37.41
CA GLN A 50 20.95 27.64 -37.89
C GLN A 50 19.92 28.76 -37.72
N GLU A 51 20.43 29.92 -37.33
CA GLU A 51 19.75 31.22 -37.35
C GLU A 51 19.55 31.73 -38.78
N PHE A 52 18.42 32.38 -39.03
CA PHE A 52 18.27 33.42 -40.05
C PHE A 52 17.59 34.63 -39.39
N GLU A 53 18.35 35.71 -39.21
CA GLU A 53 17.83 37.07 -39.02
C GLU A 53 17.53 37.69 -40.38
N VAL A 54 16.37 38.36 -40.56
CA VAL A 54 16.23 39.69 -41.20
C VAL A 54 14.90 40.34 -40.73
N ALA A 55 14.96 41.62 -40.39
CA ALA A 55 13.90 42.49 -39.83
C ALA A 55 12.92 43.11 -40.90
N PRO A 56 12.21 44.25 -40.65
CA PRO A 56 10.83 44.36 -40.16
C PRO A 56 9.85 45.13 -41.10
N LYS A 57 8.51 45.06 -40.89
CA LYS A 57 7.53 46.18 -41.11
C LYS A 57 6.06 45.82 -40.77
N ALA A 58 5.31 46.86 -40.45
CA ALA A 58 4.03 46.91 -39.72
C ALA A 58 2.73 46.75 -40.55
N LEU A 59 1.62 46.33 -39.90
CA LEU A 59 0.32 47.04 -39.76
C LEU A 59 -0.74 46.20 -38.97
N VAL A 60 -1.27 46.76 -37.86
CA VAL A 60 -2.69 46.92 -37.38
C VAL A 60 -3.73 45.79 -37.71
N SER A 61 -4.64 45.25 -36.87
CA SER A 61 -5.36 45.63 -35.62
C SER A 61 -6.11 44.44 -34.98
N ALA A 62 -6.28 44.50 -33.64
CA ALA A 62 -7.42 44.01 -32.81
C ALA A 62 -7.76 42.50 -32.82
N THR A 63 -7.98 41.78 -31.71
CA THR A 63 -8.44 42.11 -30.34
C THR A 63 -7.71 41.23 -29.32
N SER A 64 -7.24 41.85 -28.24
CA SER A 64 -6.68 41.20 -27.06
C SER A 64 -7.78 40.66 -26.14
N ASP A 65 -7.53 39.52 -25.50
CA ASP A 65 -7.82 39.28 -24.08
C ASP A 65 -6.98 38.07 -23.64
N TYR A 66 -5.72 38.35 -23.27
CA TYR A 66 -4.86 37.41 -22.56
C TYR A 66 -3.88 38.21 -21.70
N GLU A 67 -4.05 38.14 -20.38
CA GLU A 67 -3.03 38.28 -19.33
C GLU A 67 -3.65 37.61 -18.09
N SER A 68 -3.07 36.51 -17.61
CA SER A 68 -1.95 36.44 -16.66
C SER A 68 -2.37 36.75 -15.22
N ASP A 69 -1.88 35.88 -14.36
CA ASP A 69 -1.77 35.93 -12.90
C ASP A 69 -2.99 35.59 -12.05
N GLY A 70 -2.71 34.79 -11.01
CA GLY A 70 -3.53 34.74 -9.81
C GLY A 70 -3.55 33.39 -9.13
N GLU A 71 -2.71 33.25 -8.10
CA GLU A 71 -3.02 32.35 -6.99
C GLU A 71 -4.45 32.62 -6.50
N GLU A 72 -5.31 31.60 -6.41
CA GLU A 72 -6.52 31.71 -5.59
C GLU A 72 -6.63 30.55 -4.61
N ALA A 73 -6.29 30.93 -3.38
CA ALA A 73 -6.60 30.25 -2.14
C ALA A 73 -8.11 30.26 -1.87
N PHE A 74 -8.55 29.25 -1.12
CA PHE A 74 -9.90 29.04 -0.60
C PHE A 74 -10.49 30.31 0.04
N PRO A 75 -11.75 30.70 -0.26
CA PRO A 75 -12.41 31.76 0.49
C PRO A 75 -12.92 31.21 1.84
N GLU A 76 -12.34 31.70 2.93
CA GLU A 76 -12.96 31.70 4.26
C GLU A 76 -14.05 32.77 4.29
N LEU A 77 -15.27 32.38 4.63
CA LEU A 77 -16.39 33.28 4.89
C LEU A 77 -16.36 33.65 6.38
N GLU A 78 -15.88 34.85 6.71
CA GLU A 78 -16.11 35.50 8.01
C GLU A 78 -16.91 36.79 7.82
N VAL A 79 -17.93 36.96 8.66
CA VAL A 79 -18.83 38.12 8.73
C VAL A 79 -18.16 39.25 9.52
N PRO A 80 -18.20 40.53 9.09
CA PRO A 80 -17.47 41.61 9.76
C PRO A 80 -18.34 42.41 10.73
N GLU A 81 -17.77 42.81 11.86
CA GLU A 81 -18.14 44.06 12.57
C GLU A 81 -16.89 44.87 12.93
N PRO A 82 -16.98 46.21 13.00
CA PRO A 82 -15.90 47.09 12.58
C PRO A 82 -15.12 47.71 13.75
N ILE A 83 -13.81 47.83 13.61
CA ILE A 83 -13.00 48.79 14.37
C ILE A 83 -12.16 49.58 13.36
N GLU A 84 -12.42 50.89 13.32
CA GLU A 84 -11.72 51.88 12.50
C GLU A 84 -10.22 51.89 12.84
N VAL A 85 -9.37 51.78 11.81
CA VAL A 85 -7.93 52.01 11.95
C VAL A 85 -7.56 53.31 11.23
N SER A 86 -7.28 54.33 12.03
CA SER A 86 -6.58 55.54 11.60
C SER A 86 -5.19 55.20 11.07
N LYS A 87 -4.91 55.64 9.83
CA LYS A 87 -3.58 55.58 9.20
C LYS A 87 -2.54 56.30 10.06
N ASN A 88 -1.44 55.63 10.39
CA ASN A 88 -0.16 56.27 10.69
C ASN A 88 0.98 55.40 10.15
N PHE A 89 1.68 55.93 9.14
CA PHE A 89 3.00 55.48 8.72
C PHE A 89 4.00 55.90 9.80
N TRP A 90 4.68 54.95 10.47
CA TRP A 90 6.07 55.03 10.97
C TRP A 90 6.52 53.64 11.47
N THR A 91 7.59 53.11 10.87
CA THR A 91 8.52 52.07 11.36
C THR A 91 7.94 50.98 12.28
N VAL A 92 7.47 49.87 11.69
CA VAL A 92 7.24 48.62 12.41
C VAL A 92 8.60 48.00 12.73
N SER A 93 9.04 48.16 13.98
CA SER A 93 10.17 47.41 14.51
C SER A 93 9.93 45.90 14.35
N ASP A 94 10.95 45.18 13.89
CA ASP A 94 11.06 43.73 13.66
C ASP A 94 10.89 42.84 14.93
N ARG A 95 10.22 43.35 15.98
CA ARG A 95 10.11 42.72 17.32
C ARG A 95 8.90 41.78 17.50
N LYS A 96 8.26 41.33 16.42
CA LYS A 96 7.03 40.50 16.46
C LYS A 96 7.26 38.98 16.40
N LYS A 97 8.48 38.46 16.56
CA LYS A 97 8.80 37.02 16.38
C LYS A 97 9.13 36.24 17.66
N GLU A 98 8.86 36.80 18.84
CA GLU A 98 9.25 36.21 20.12
C GLU A 98 8.03 36.00 21.03
N VAL A 99 8.05 34.94 21.83
CA VAL A 99 7.01 34.62 22.82
C VAL A 99 7.67 34.37 24.17
N LEU A 100 7.05 34.87 25.23
CA LEU A 100 7.42 34.55 26.62
C LEU A 100 6.61 33.36 27.09
N LEU A 101 7.31 32.31 27.52
CA LEU A 101 6.74 31.09 28.08
C LEU A 101 6.96 31.11 29.59
N ASP A 102 5.87 31.17 30.36
CA ASP A 102 5.92 31.22 31.82
C ASP A 102 5.46 29.88 32.41
N ALA A 103 6.39 29.16 33.05
CA ALA A 103 6.10 27.90 33.70
C ALA A 103 5.30 28.08 35.01
N GLY A 104 5.44 29.23 35.67
CA GLY A 104 4.66 29.55 36.86
C GLY A 104 3.16 29.65 36.56
N ALA A 105 2.81 30.20 35.39
CA ALA A 105 1.42 30.25 34.91
C ALA A 105 0.81 28.85 34.68
N LEU A 106 1.63 27.81 34.49
CA LEU A 106 1.20 26.41 34.38
C LEU A 106 1.08 25.71 35.74
N GLY A 107 1.29 26.43 36.85
CA GLY A 107 1.35 25.87 38.20
C GLY A 107 2.64 25.11 38.50
N ASP A 108 3.70 25.39 37.74
CA ASP A 108 5.01 24.76 37.86
C ASP A 108 6.02 25.66 38.59
N VAL A 109 7.28 25.23 38.65
CA VAL A 109 8.39 26.07 39.15
C VAL A 109 8.41 27.41 38.40
N PRO A 110 8.39 28.57 39.08
CA PRO A 110 8.37 29.88 38.42
C PRO A 110 9.66 30.12 37.62
N ALA A 111 9.57 29.99 36.30
CA ALA A 111 10.64 30.27 35.36
C ALA A 111 10.04 30.79 34.05
N VAL A 112 10.69 31.81 33.47
CA VAL A 112 10.24 32.46 32.24
C VAL A 112 11.30 32.27 31.17
N TYR A 113 10.86 31.82 30.00
CA TYR A 113 11.72 31.55 28.85
C TYR A 113 11.31 32.42 27.68
N LYS A 114 12.29 32.95 26.96
CA LYS A 114 12.08 33.73 25.74
C LYS A 114 12.47 32.89 24.54
N VAL A 115 11.51 32.59 23.67
CA VAL A 115 11.71 31.69 22.52
C VAL A 115 11.14 32.29 21.23
N PRO A 116 11.57 31.82 20.05
CA PRO A 116 10.90 32.14 18.79
C PRO A 116 9.45 31.68 18.82
N GLN A 117 8.55 32.43 18.17
CA GLN A 117 7.13 32.06 18.08
C GLN A 117 6.97 30.68 17.42
N PRO A 118 6.47 29.64 18.14
CA PRO A 118 6.24 28.33 17.56
C PRO A 118 5.11 28.38 16.52
N ALA A 119 5.21 27.55 15.47
CA ALA A 119 4.12 27.40 14.52
C ALA A 119 2.90 26.73 15.18
N LEU A 120 1.70 26.86 14.58
CA LEU A 120 0.46 26.31 15.14
C LEU A 120 0.50 24.80 15.46
N HIS A 121 1.23 24.02 14.66
CA HIS A 121 1.41 22.57 14.85
C HIS A 121 2.50 22.21 15.87
N GLN A 122 3.22 23.20 16.42
CA GLN A 122 4.34 23.02 17.32
C GLN A 122 3.96 23.31 18.77
N MET A 123 4.51 22.50 19.67
CA MET A 123 4.34 22.59 21.11
C MET A 123 5.72 22.80 21.75
N PRO A 124 6.01 23.99 22.31
CA PRO A 124 7.31 24.29 22.91
C PRO A 124 7.55 23.56 24.23
N VAL A 125 8.79 23.14 24.44
CA VAL A 125 9.26 22.45 25.64
C VAL A 125 10.67 22.93 25.97
N ILE A 126 10.86 23.54 27.14
CA ILE A 126 12.15 24.14 27.57
C ILE A 126 12.24 24.19 29.10
N GLY A 127 13.33 23.64 29.65
CA GLY A 127 13.54 23.60 31.11
C GLY A 127 12.33 23.02 31.86
N VAL A 128 11.69 23.81 32.72
CA VAL A 128 10.47 23.39 33.43
C VAL A 128 9.17 23.65 32.67
N TYR A 129 9.21 24.49 31.62
CA TYR A 129 8.04 24.77 30.79
C TYR A 129 7.77 23.61 29.83
N ILE A 130 6.60 22.99 29.95
CA ILE A 130 6.09 21.97 29.04
C ILE A 130 4.74 22.47 28.53
N ASP A 131 4.58 22.66 27.21
CA ASP A 131 3.28 23.02 26.64
C ASP A 131 2.19 22.05 27.14
N PRO A 132 1.05 22.54 27.68
CA PRO A 132 0.00 21.70 28.27
C PRO A 132 -0.62 20.64 27.35
N ARG A 133 -0.43 20.80 26.03
CA ARG A 133 -0.80 19.83 25.01
C ARG A 133 0.18 18.65 24.98
N VAL A 134 1.43 18.79 25.41
CA VAL A 134 2.39 17.67 25.47
C VAL A 134 2.01 16.73 26.61
N ARG A 135 1.44 15.58 26.24
CA ARG A 135 0.98 14.53 27.17
C ARG A 135 1.62 13.19 26.83
N THR A 136 1.89 12.40 27.87
CA THR A 136 2.38 11.01 27.73
C THR A 136 1.34 10.12 27.05
N GLY A 137 1.78 9.04 26.43
CA GLY A 137 0.96 8.10 25.66
C GLY A 137 0.65 8.55 24.23
N PHE A 138 1.07 9.75 23.81
CA PHE A 138 0.88 10.24 22.44
C PHE A 138 2.21 10.25 21.70
N ARG A 139 2.14 10.13 20.37
CA ARG A 139 3.32 10.14 19.48
C ARG A 139 3.69 11.55 19.06
N TYR A 140 4.98 11.86 19.10
CA TYR A 140 5.50 13.16 18.68
C TYR A 140 6.78 13.03 17.87
N LYS A 141 6.91 13.85 16.81
CA LYS A 141 8.22 14.20 16.27
C LYS A 141 8.81 15.31 17.12
N VAL A 142 10.11 15.21 17.39
CA VAL A 142 10.81 16.17 18.25
C VAL A 142 11.98 16.76 17.50
N ARG A 143 12.16 18.07 17.57
CA ARG A 143 13.36 18.75 17.10
C ARG A 143 13.77 19.86 18.05
N PRO A 144 15.06 20.22 18.10
CA PRO A 144 15.50 21.44 18.75
C PRO A 144 14.82 22.68 18.16
N MET A 145 14.60 23.70 19.00
CA MET A 145 14.27 25.04 18.53
C MET A 145 15.48 25.67 17.84
N GLN A 146 15.20 26.66 16.98
CA GLN A 146 16.27 27.50 16.42
C GLN A 146 16.62 28.59 17.43
N ALA A 147 17.89 28.98 17.46
CA ALA A 147 18.30 30.16 18.22
C ALA A 147 17.66 31.42 17.64
N LEU A 148 17.39 32.40 18.50
CA LEU A 148 16.76 33.67 18.12
C LEU A 148 17.56 34.43 17.03
N ASP A 149 18.88 34.29 17.06
CA ASP A 149 19.82 34.96 16.14
C ASP A 149 20.23 34.08 14.95
N ALA A 150 19.65 32.89 14.79
CA ALA A 150 20.00 32.00 13.70
C ALA A 150 19.47 32.54 12.35
N PRO A 151 20.29 32.58 11.30
CA PRO A 151 19.80 32.90 9.96
C PRO A 151 18.74 31.88 9.54
N PRO A 152 17.69 32.30 8.80
CA PRO A 152 16.68 31.37 8.29
C PRO A 152 17.36 30.27 7.50
N LEU A 153 17.27 29.04 8.02
CA LEU A 153 18.00 27.90 7.49
C LEU A 153 17.56 27.60 6.04
N SER A 154 18.54 27.58 5.13
CA SER A 154 18.43 26.85 3.85
C SER A 154 18.47 25.32 4.04
N VAL A 155 18.73 24.84 5.25
CA VAL A 155 18.90 23.42 5.60
C VAL A 155 17.64 22.88 6.31
N LYS A 156 17.18 21.69 5.89
CA LYS A 156 16.04 21.00 6.49
C LYS A 156 16.20 20.86 8.02
N PRO A 157 15.12 21.06 8.81
CA PRO A 157 15.18 20.94 10.26
C PRO A 157 15.59 19.53 10.70
N ARG A 158 16.58 19.44 11.60
CA ARG A 158 17.11 18.16 12.11
C ARG A 158 16.26 17.66 13.28
N TYR A 159 15.48 16.62 13.04
CA TYR A 159 14.70 15.95 14.08
C TYR A 159 15.54 14.95 14.89
N LEU A 160 15.16 14.77 16.15
CA LEU A 160 15.67 13.69 17.00
C LEU A 160 15.12 12.34 16.51
N PHE A 161 15.71 11.24 17.00
CA PHE A 161 15.26 9.87 16.75
C PHE A 161 15.11 9.50 15.26
N GLY A 162 15.97 10.07 14.41
CA GLY A 162 15.91 9.84 12.97
C GLY A 162 14.65 10.39 12.29
N GLY A 163 13.96 11.35 12.92
CA GLY A 163 12.73 11.95 12.38
C GLY A 163 11.47 11.13 12.56
N LYS A 164 11.54 10.02 13.31
CA LYS A 164 10.37 9.19 13.64
C LYS A 164 9.57 9.85 14.76
N ALA A 165 8.24 9.79 14.66
CA ALA A 165 7.41 10.07 15.81
C ALA A 165 7.39 8.88 16.75
N LEU A 166 7.73 9.13 18.00
CA LEU A 166 7.76 8.12 19.05
C LEU A 166 6.75 8.46 20.13
N THR A 167 6.17 7.46 20.76
CA THR A 167 5.28 7.63 21.90
C THR A 167 6.03 8.17 23.11
N LEU A 168 5.60 9.30 23.66
CA LEU A 168 6.16 9.87 24.88
C LEU A 168 5.68 9.03 26.09
N GLN A 169 6.57 8.29 26.74
CA GLN A 169 6.20 7.40 27.84
C GLN A 169 6.15 8.13 29.19
N SER A 170 7.13 8.99 29.47
CA SER A 170 7.22 9.69 30.75
C SER A 170 7.83 11.08 30.65
N ILE A 171 7.41 11.93 31.59
CA ILE A 171 7.97 13.26 31.84
C ILE A 171 8.49 13.25 33.27
N GLY A 172 9.80 13.41 33.43
CA GLY A 172 10.47 13.46 34.72
C GLY A 172 10.10 14.69 35.55
N ARG A 173 10.46 14.67 36.83
CA ARG A 173 10.30 15.79 37.77
C ARG A 173 11.63 16.56 37.93
N GLY A 174 11.56 17.75 38.49
CA GLY A 174 12.73 18.60 38.77
C GLY A 174 12.86 19.79 37.80
N PHE A 175 13.96 20.53 37.93
CA PHE A 175 14.27 21.72 37.13
C PHE A 175 14.66 21.38 35.68
N ALA A 176 15.26 20.21 35.50
CA ALA A 176 15.50 19.57 34.21
C ALA A 176 14.56 18.36 34.12
N ARG A 177 13.72 18.28 33.07
CA ARG A 177 12.78 17.18 32.91
C ARG A 177 13.34 16.15 31.95
N ARG A 178 13.50 14.93 32.40
CA ARG A 178 13.81 13.80 31.51
C ARG A 178 12.57 13.41 30.74
N LEU A 179 12.59 13.58 29.42
CA LEU A 179 11.55 13.11 28.52
C LEU A 179 11.99 11.76 27.97
N THR A 180 11.20 10.71 28.23
CA THR A 180 11.50 9.34 27.80
C THR A 180 10.46 8.90 26.78
N PHE A 181 10.92 8.42 25.63
CA PHE A 181 10.09 7.93 24.53
C PHE A 181 10.17 6.41 24.44
N GLU A 182 9.25 5.81 23.70
CA GLU A 182 9.24 4.37 23.47
C GLU A 182 10.57 3.87 22.85
N PRO A 183 11.00 2.66 23.19
CA PRO A 183 12.21 2.09 22.63
C PRO A 183 12.02 1.88 21.13
N HIS A 184 13.02 2.30 20.36
CA HIS A 184 13.06 2.16 18.91
C HIS A 184 14.39 1.52 18.53
N ASN A 185 14.34 0.34 17.92
CA ASN A 185 15.50 -0.51 17.67
C ASN A 185 16.31 -0.85 18.95
N SER A 186 15.65 -0.87 20.10
CA SER A 186 16.25 -1.18 21.40
C SER A 186 15.25 -1.94 22.27
N THR A 187 15.75 -2.54 23.36
CA THR A 187 14.89 -3.10 24.41
C THR A 187 14.55 -2.02 25.44
N LEU A 188 13.53 -2.26 26.27
CA LEU A 188 13.14 -1.34 27.34
C LEU A 188 14.32 -0.97 28.27
N ASN A 189 15.21 -1.94 28.54
CA ASN A 189 16.34 -1.79 29.45
C ASN A 189 17.53 -1.03 28.83
N GLU A 190 17.59 -0.95 27.51
CA GLU A 190 18.68 -0.30 26.75
C GLU A 190 18.17 0.94 26.01
N ASN A 191 17.05 1.49 26.46
CA ASN A 191 16.37 2.58 25.76
C ASN A 191 17.15 3.90 25.89
N THR A 192 17.78 4.30 24.79
CA THR A 192 18.49 5.58 24.65
C THR A 192 17.59 6.72 24.14
N ASN A 193 16.30 6.47 23.89
CA ASN A 193 15.36 7.47 23.39
C ASN A 193 14.86 8.38 24.52
N TYR A 194 15.77 9.15 25.12
CA TYR A 194 15.45 10.16 26.10
C TYR A 194 16.37 11.37 25.97
N PHE A 195 15.90 12.51 26.48
CA PHE A 195 16.73 13.71 26.64
C PHE A 195 16.21 14.53 27.81
N TRP A 196 16.98 15.54 28.20
CA TRP A 196 16.59 16.49 29.24
C TRP A 196 16.15 17.80 28.61
N THR A 197 15.09 18.41 29.13
CA THR A 197 14.51 19.64 28.56
C THR A 197 15.41 20.86 28.58
N ASP A 198 16.50 20.83 29.35
CA ASP A 198 17.54 21.84 29.45
C ASP A 198 18.85 21.45 28.75
N SER A 199 18.91 20.27 28.12
CA SER A 199 20.11 19.85 27.38
C SER A 199 20.42 20.75 26.19
N ARG A 200 19.48 21.65 25.83
CA ARG A 200 19.67 22.76 24.90
C ARG A 200 19.06 24.04 25.45
N PRO A 201 19.80 25.16 25.43
CA PRO A 201 19.30 26.44 25.96
C PRO A 201 18.13 27.00 25.14
N GLU A 202 18.01 26.65 23.86
CA GLU A 202 16.89 27.08 23.02
C GLU A 202 15.61 26.25 23.24
N GLY A 203 15.74 25.06 23.86
CA GLY A 203 14.64 24.12 24.05
C GLY A 203 14.29 23.30 22.79
N PHE A 204 13.10 22.69 22.82
CA PHE A 204 12.61 21.75 21.83
C PHE A 204 11.17 22.06 21.42
N VAL A 205 10.80 21.69 20.20
CA VAL A 205 9.40 21.66 19.78
C VAL A 205 8.95 20.25 19.48
N PHE A 206 7.71 19.98 19.87
CA PHE A 206 7.01 18.73 19.68
C PHE A 206 5.95 18.94 18.60
N GLU A 207 5.84 17.98 17.68
CA GLU A 207 4.83 17.95 16.63
C GLU A 207 4.07 16.64 16.76
N ILE A 208 2.74 16.71 16.95
CA ILE A 208 1.91 15.51 17.17
C ILE A 208 1.83 14.67 15.88
N GLU A 209 1.87 13.35 16.02
CA GLU A 209 1.61 12.43 14.92
C GLU A 209 0.43 11.50 15.26
N ALA A 210 -0.76 11.89 14.80
CA ALA A 210 -1.96 11.09 14.97
C ALA A 210 -1.98 9.91 14.01
N VAL A 211 -1.77 10.20 12.73
CA VAL A 211 -1.79 9.24 11.63
C VAL A 211 -0.40 9.15 10.98
N SER A 212 0.08 7.93 10.77
CA SER A 212 1.41 7.61 10.22
C SER A 212 1.31 7.01 8.82
N VAL A 213 2.43 7.05 8.09
CA VAL A 213 2.59 6.30 6.84
C VAL A 213 2.45 4.81 7.14
N GLY A 214 1.65 4.12 6.33
CA GLY A 214 1.31 2.71 6.49
C GLY A 214 0.06 2.46 7.33
N ASP A 215 -0.52 3.47 7.98
CA ASP A 215 -1.80 3.32 8.68
C ASP A 215 -2.92 3.00 7.69
N LYS A 216 -3.80 2.07 8.06
CA LYS A 216 -4.86 1.55 7.21
C LYS A 216 -6.22 1.79 7.83
N PHE A 217 -7.17 2.22 7.00
CA PHE A 217 -8.52 2.56 7.43
C PHE A 217 -9.57 2.01 6.47
N THR A 218 -10.76 1.76 7.02
CA THR A 218 -11.98 1.49 6.26
C THR A 218 -12.79 2.78 6.19
N ILE A 219 -13.29 3.09 5.00
CA ILE A 219 -14.06 4.30 4.68
C ILE A 219 -15.54 3.99 4.87
N TYR A 220 -16.25 4.80 5.66
CA TYR A 220 -17.67 4.70 5.91
C TYR A 220 -18.39 5.94 5.42
N ASP A 221 -19.56 5.77 4.81
CA ASP A 221 -20.44 6.88 4.43
C ASP A 221 -21.25 7.40 5.63
N ALA A 222 -22.15 8.34 5.37
CA ALA A 222 -23.05 8.91 6.37
C ALA A 222 -24.07 7.91 6.95
N ASN A 223 -24.31 6.78 6.26
CA ASN A 223 -25.17 5.70 6.73
C ASN A 223 -24.41 4.66 7.58
N HIS A 224 -23.11 4.90 7.83
CA HIS A 224 -22.19 3.95 8.45
C HIS A 224 -22.03 2.64 7.66
N GLU A 225 -22.19 2.70 6.34
CA GLU A 225 -21.91 1.60 5.44
C GLU A 225 -20.48 1.71 4.88
N PRO A 226 -19.71 0.61 4.86
CA PRO A 226 -18.33 0.62 4.37
C PRO A 226 -18.28 0.74 2.85
N GLN A 227 -17.53 1.72 2.35
CA GLN A 227 -17.45 2.12 0.94
C GLN A 227 -16.11 1.75 0.27
N GLY A 228 -15.08 1.50 1.08
CA GLY A 228 -13.74 1.27 0.58
C GLY A 228 -12.72 1.20 1.70
N ILE A 229 -11.46 1.08 1.30
CA ILE A 229 -10.32 1.09 2.22
C ILE A 229 -9.29 2.11 1.75
N LEU A 230 -8.46 2.56 2.67
CA LEU A 230 -7.30 3.38 2.34
C LEU A 230 -6.07 3.03 3.17
N GLU A 231 -4.91 3.30 2.59
CA GLU A 231 -3.60 3.22 3.23
C GLU A 231 -2.89 4.56 3.09
N VAL A 232 -2.37 5.09 4.19
CA VAL A 232 -1.64 6.36 4.22
C VAL A 232 -0.26 6.18 3.61
N VAL A 233 0.07 6.98 2.60
CA VAL A 233 1.34 6.92 1.89
C VAL A 233 2.28 8.05 2.31
N GLU A 234 1.72 9.24 2.52
CA GLU A 234 2.50 10.44 2.79
C GLU A 234 1.69 11.46 3.63
N GLN A 235 2.38 12.24 4.44
CA GLN A 235 1.82 13.41 5.14
C GLN A 235 2.03 14.65 4.27
N GLN A 236 0.96 15.30 3.82
CA GLN A 236 1.05 16.47 2.94
C GLN A 236 1.21 17.79 3.72
N LYS A 237 0.64 17.85 4.93
CA LYS A 237 0.83 18.97 5.87
C LYS A 237 1.07 18.45 7.28
N ASN A 238 1.71 19.27 8.10
CA ASN A 238 1.88 18.99 9.53
C ASN A 238 0.52 18.86 10.22
N GLN A 239 0.43 17.93 11.15
CA GLN A 239 -0.81 17.66 11.88
C GLN A 239 -0.98 18.67 13.01
N VAL A 240 -2.19 19.19 13.18
CA VAL A 240 -2.48 20.27 14.13
C VAL A 240 -3.48 19.80 15.17
N GLU A 241 -3.05 19.71 16.43
CA GLU A 241 -3.94 19.58 17.58
C GLU A 241 -4.65 20.90 17.83
N PHE A 242 -5.98 20.87 17.90
CA PHE A 242 -6.80 22.07 18.16
C PHE A 242 -7.80 21.90 19.30
N ASP A 243 -7.98 20.68 19.81
CA ASP A 243 -8.86 20.40 20.95
C ASP A 243 -8.30 19.24 21.77
N GLN A 244 -8.37 19.37 23.09
CA GLN A 244 -7.96 18.36 24.07
C GLN A 244 -8.95 18.34 25.23
N LYS A 245 -9.51 17.16 25.51
CA LYS A 245 -10.41 16.93 26.64
C LYS A 245 -9.83 15.88 27.58
N ILE A 246 -9.77 16.21 28.86
CA ILE A 246 -9.34 15.30 29.93
C ILE A 246 -10.59 14.95 30.74
N TYR A 247 -10.88 13.65 30.86
CA TYR A 247 -12.04 13.14 31.60
C TYR A 247 -11.66 12.82 33.06
N GLU A 248 -12.67 12.69 33.92
CA GLU A 248 -12.50 12.41 35.36
C GLU A 248 -11.77 11.09 35.65
N ASP A 249 -11.91 10.11 34.76
CA ASP A 249 -11.21 8.82 34.82
C ASP A 249 -9.72 8.92 34.43
N GLY A 250 -9.25 10.12 34.10
CA GLY A 250 -7.88 10.40 33.63
C GLY A 250 -7.66 10.09 32.15
N SER A 251 -8.68 9.64 31.42
CA SER A 251 -8.56 9.44 29.97
C SER A 251 -8.46 10.78 29.25
N ILE A 252 -7.72 10.78 28.13
CA ILE A 252 -7.44 11.99 27.34
C ILE A 252 -7.94 11.75 25.92
N GLU A 253 -8.73 12.68 25.41
CA GLU A 253 -9.13 12.73 24.00
C GLU A 253 -8.50 13.95 23.33
N LYS A 254 -7.93 13.75 22.15
CA LYS A 254 -7.38 14.82 21.32
C LYS A 254 -8.00 14.82 19.94
N LYS A 255 -8.28 16.01 19.41
CA LYS A 255 -8.68 16.20 18.02
C LYS A 255 -7.55 16.85 17.22
N VAL A 256 -7.16 16.16 16.16
CA VAL A 256 -6.00 16.52 15.34
C VAL A 256 -6.43 16.64 13.89
N LYS A 257 -6.24 17.80 13.27
CA LYS A 257 -6.44 17.98 11.83
C LYS A 257 -5.35 17.24 11.07
N ILE A 258 -5.74 16.43 10.10
CA ILE A 258 -4.83 15.67 9.23
C ILE A 258 -5.00 16.08 7.77
N ASN A 259 -3.89 16.01 7.03
CA ASN A 259 -3.86 16.15 5.59
C ASN A 259 -2.79 15.19 5.04
N THR A 260 -3.24 14.13 4.38
CA THR A 260 -2.40 13.00 3.96
C THR A 260 -2.71 12.59 2.53
N LEU A 261 -1.73 12.02 1.84
CA LEU A 261 -1.92 11.35 0.58
C LEU A 261 -2.12 9.86 0.86
N CYS A 262 -3.19 9.28 0.32
CA CYS A 262 -3.56 7.89 0.58
C CYS A 262 -3.74 7.10 -0.72
N LYS A 263 -3.42 5.81 -0.70
CA LYS A 263 -3.92 4.82 -1.67
C LYS A 263 -5.34 4.49 -1.26
N VAL A 264 -6.30 4.85 -2.08
CA VAL A 264 -7.73 4.62 -1.85
C VAL A 264 -8.24 3.57 -2.81
N GLU A 265 -8.95 2.59 -2.28
CA GLU A 265 -9.65 1.57 -3.03
C GLU A 265 -11.14 1.63 -2.69
N TRP A 266 -11.96 1.97 -3.68
CA TRP A 266 -13.41 1.96 -3.55
C TRP A 266 -13.96 0.57 -3.87
N TYR A 267 -14.96 0.13 -3.12
CA TYR A 267 -15.59 -1.16 -3.37
C TYR A 267 -16.38 -1.18 -4.67
N GLU A 268 -17.03 -0.08 -5.05
CA GLU A 268 -17.91 -0.03 -6.24
C GLU A 268 -17.18 0.08 -7.60
N ASN A 269 -15.87 0.41 -7.63
CA ASN A 269 -15.12 0.68 -8.87
C ASN A 269 -14.01 -0.36 -9.12
N ASP A 270 -14.38 -1.64 -9.24
CA ASP A 270 -13.50 -2.78 -9.54
C ASP A 270 -12.28 -2.96 -8.60
N GLY A 271 -12.25 -2.25 -7.46
CA GLY A 271 -11.08 -2.23 -6.57
C GLY A 271 -9.87 -1.49 -7.14
N ALA A 272 -10.07 -0.58 -8.09
CA ALA A 272 -8.99 0.24 -8.63
C ALA A 272 -8.37 1.12 -7.53
N ILE A 273 -7.07 0.95 -7.29
CA ILE A 273 -6.32 1.74 -6.30
C ILE A 273 -5.95 3.08 -6.93
N LYS A 274 -6.40 4.18 -6.31
CA LYS A 274 -6.09 5.55 -6.73
C LYS A 274 -5.36 6.29 -5.62
N LEU A 275 -4.34 7.07 -5.98
CA LEU A 275 -3.70 8.00 -5.05
C LEU A 275 -4.56 9.26 -4.92
N MET A 276 -5.05 9.55 -3.72
CA MET A 276 -5.94 10.68 -3.46
C MET A 276 -5.55 11.39 -2.17
N PRO A 277 -5.60 12.74 -2.13
CA PRO A 277 -5.45 13.46 -0.88
C PRO A 277 -6.68 13.26 -0.01
N VAL A 278 -6.44 13.18 1.29
CA VAL A 278 -7.43 12.92 2.33
C VAL A 278 -7.22 13.93 3.44
N THR A 279 -8.30 14.64 3.79
CA THR A 279 -8.32 15.56 4.93
C THR A 279 -9.38 15.10 5.92
N GLY A 280 -9.20 15.43 7.21
CA GLY A 280 -10.16 15.08 8.24
C GLY A 280 -9.68 15.46 9.63
N VAL A 281 -10.46 15.07 10.63
CA VAL A 281 -10.13 15.25 12.05
C VAL A 281 -9.96 13.89 12.71
N ALA A 282 -8.71 13.53 13.02
CA ALA A 282 -8.40 12.33 13.78
C ALA A 282 -8.75 12.54 15.25
N ILE A 283 -9.51 11.60 15.82
CA ILE A 283 -9.87 11.58 17.24
C ILE A 283 -9.02 10.50 17.91
N LEU A 284 -8.05 10.93 18.71
CA LEU A 284 -7.23 10.03 19.51
C LEU A 284 -7.83 9.90 20.90
N LYS A 285 -7.82 8.68 21.43
CA LYS A 285 -8.20 8.41 22.82
C LYS A 285 -7.09 7.66 23.53
N LYS A 286 -6.71 8.15 24.71
CA LYS A 286 -5.77 7.54 25.62
C LYS A 286 -6.47 7.15 26.91
N GLY A 287 -6.40 5.87 27.26
CA GLY A 287 -6.80 5.37 28.58
C GLY A 287 -5.57 5.17 29.49
N ARG A 288 -5.41 3.94 30.01
CA ARG A 288 -4.24 3.56 30.83
C ARG A 288 -2.96 3.32 30.02
N GLY A 289 -3.08 3.05 28.72
CA GLY A 289 -1.96 2.79 27.81
C GLY A 289 -1.71 3.94 26.85
N ASP A 290 -1.16 3.60 25.68
CA ASP A 290 -0.90 4.54 24.61
C ASP A 290 -2.20 5.00 23.93
N ALA A 291 -2.15 6.18 23.34
CA ALA A 291 -3.24 6.76 22.59
C ALA A 291 -3.38 6.04 21.25
N ALA A 292 -4.60 5.70 20.89
CA ALA A 292 -4.93 5.16 19.58
C ALA A 292 -5.91 6.09 18.86
N VAL A 293 -5.81 6.16 17.53
CA VAL A 293 -6.84 6.77 16.71
C VAL A 293 -8.10 5.90 16.81
N VAL A 294 -9.19 6.46 17.32
CA VAL A 294 -10.48 5.74 17.40
C VAL A 294 -11.20 5.80 16.06
N ARG A 295 -11.16 7.00 15.45
CA ARG A 295 -11.75 7.29 14.15
C ARG A 295 -11.22 8.61 13.60
N VAL A 296 -11.40 8.83 12.30
CA VAL A 296 -11.24 10.13 11.66
C VAL A 296 -12.61 10.57 11.14
N VAL A 297 -13.04 11.78 11.48
CA VAL A 297 -14.36 12.31 11.11
C VAL A 297 -14.24 13.50 10.18
N ASN A 298 -15.36 13.90 9.58
CA ASN A 298 -15.44 14.98 8.59
C ASN A 298 -14.44 14.79 7.46
N VAL A 299 -14.32 13.54 7.00
CA VAL A 299 -13.29 13.16 6.04
C VAL A 299 -13.71 13.60 4.64
N ALA A 300 -12.78 14.21 3.92
CA ALA A 300 -12.91 14.56 2.52
C ALA A 300 -11.81 13.89 1.70
N ILE A 301 -12.20 13.21 0.63
CA ILE A 301 -11.32 12.40 -0.22
C ILE A 301 -11.33 12.93 -1.65
N GLY A 302 -10.16 13.25 -2.20
CA GLY A 302 -9.95 13.72 -3.57
C GLY A 302 -9.90 15.24 -3.73
N ILE A 303 -9.63 15.70 -4.96
CA ILE A 303 -9.58 17.12 -5.33
C ILE A 303 -10.70 17.45 -6.33
N LYS A 304 -10.71 16.78 -7.48
CA LYS A 304 -11.67 17.04 -8.58
C LYS A 304 -13.07 16.48 -8.31
N GLN A 305 -13.15 15.34 -7.64
CA GLN A 305 -14.40 14.72 -7.18
C GLN A 305 -14.36 14.64 -5.66
N LEU A 306 -14.38 15.79 -5.01
CA LEU A 306 -14.27 15.90 -3.56
C LEU A 306 -15.47 15.23 -2.91
N ARG A 307 -15.28 14.01 -2.40
CA ARG A 307 -16.32 13.30 -1.66
C ARG A 307 -16.16 13.65 -0.18
N LYS A 308 -17.15 14.32 0.41
CA LYS A 308 -17.16 14.76 1.82
C LYS A 308 -18.07 13.91 2.68
N GLY A 309 -17.90 14.00 4.00
CA GLY A 309 -18.82 13.42 4.98
C GLY A 309 -18.52 11.97 5.35
N TYR A 310 -17.30 11.49 5.05
CA TYR A 310 -16.90 10.14 5.41
C TYR A 310 -16.39 10.08 6.85
N GLU A 311 -16.47 8.88 7.41
CA GLU A 311 -15.79 8.47 8.64
C GLU A 311 -14.74 7.41 8.29
N LEU A 312 -13.54 7.52 8.84
CA LEU A 312 -12.52 6.47 8.75
C LEU A 312 -12.43 5.74 10.08
N LYS A 313 -12.49 4.42 10.05
CA LYS A 313 -12.21 3.58 11.23
C LYS A 313 -10.93 2.77 10.99
N PRO A 314 -10.03 2.67 11.99
CA PRO A 314 -8.79 1.91 11.84
C PRO A 314 -9.05 0.45 11.43
N GLY A 315 -8.18 -0.09 10.58
CA GLY A 315 -8.26 -1.46 10.07
C GLY A 315 -8.92 -1.58 8.69
N ILE A 316 -8.89 -2.78 8.13
CA ILE A 316 -9.41 -3.11 6.80
C ILE A 316 -10.61 -4.06 6.94
N GLN A 317 -11.76 -3.69 6.39
CA GLN A 317 -12.94 -4.53 6.32
C GLN A 317 -13.22 -5.04 4.89
N SER A 318 -12.33 -5.86 4.34
CA SER A 318 -12.47 -6.40 2.97
C SER A 318 -13.77 -7.18 2.72
N SER A 319 -14.37 -7.75 3.78
CA SER A 319 -15.61 -8.54 3.69
C SER A 319 -16.83 -7.76 3.21
N SER A 320 -16.76 -6.43 3.16
CA SER A 320 -17.87 -5.59 2.70
C SER A 320 -17.72 -5.13 1.25
N ARG A 321 -16.72 -5.65 0.53
CA ARG A 321 -16.54 -5.38 -0.89
C ARG A 321 -17.77 -5.83 -1.66
N ARG A 322 -18.32 -4.92 -2.48
CA ARG A 322 -19.46 -5.15 -3.35
C ARG A 322 -18.96 -5.34 -4.78
N VAL A 323 -19.40 -6.39 -5.45
CA VAL A 323 -19.10 -6.68 -6.86
C VAL A 323 -20.42 -6.75 -7.60
N THR A 324 -20.66 -5.77 -8.46
CA THR A 324 -21.85 -5.74 -9.30
C THR A 324 -21.55 -6.42 -10.62
N VAL A 325 -22.35 -7.41 -10.98
CA VAL A 325 -22.19 -8.21 -12.20
C VAL A 325 -23.49 -8.21 -12.99
N ASN A 326 -23.40 -8.27 -14.32
CA ASN A 326 -24.58 -8.34 -15.18
C ASN A 326 -24.42 -9.48 -16.20
N GLY A 327 -25.43 -10.34 -16.31
CA GLY A 327 -25.44 -11.41 -17.30
C GLY A 327 -25.37 -10.90 -18.75
N ALA A 328 -25.82 -9.67 -19.02
CA ALA A 328 -25.70 -9.04 -20.34
C ALA A 328 -24.25 -8.92 -20.81
N ASP A 329 -23.32 -8.63 -19.89
CA ASP A 329 -21.90 -8.40 -20.18
C ASP A 329 -21.21 -9.68 -20.69
N ILE A 330 -21.76 -10.84 -20.32
CA ILE A 330 -21.26 -12.17 -20.70
C ILE A 330 -22.12 -12.84 -21.77
N LYS A 331 -23.03 -12.08 -22.39
CA LYS A 331 -24.00 -12.56 -23.40
C LYS A 331 -24.92 -13.67 -22.88
N ASP A 332 -25.26 -13.62 -21.59
CA ASP A 332 -26.25 -14.47 -20.94
C ASP A 332 -27.51 -13.64 -20.61
N ILE A 333 -28.42 -14.19 -19.80
CA ILE A 333 -29.66 -13.53 -19.38
C ILE A 333 -29.33 -12.22 -18.64
N PRO A 334 -29.90 -11.07 -19.03
CA PRO A 334 -29.51 -9.73 -18.58
C PRO A 334 -30.03 -9.39 -17.17
N CYS A 335 -29.70 -10.21 -16.19
CA CYS A 335 -29.96 -9.98 -14.77
C CYS A 335 -28.72 -9.35 -14.12
N GLN A 336 -28.93 -8.30 -13.34
CA GLN A 336 -27.91 -7.65 -12.54
C GLN A 336 -27.93 -8.19 -11.11
N TYR A 337 -26.76 -8.53 -10.58
CA TYR A 337 -26.59 -8.99 -9.21
C TYR A 337 -25.52 -8.15 -8.51
N CYS A 338 -25.65 -8.02 -7.18
CA CYS A 338 -24.64 -7.40 -6.33
C CYS A 338 -24.17 -8.45 -5.31
N VAL A 339 -22.92 -8.90 -5.45
CA VAL A 339 -22.29 -9.90 -4.59
C VAL A 339 -21.46 -9.18 -3.53
N VAL A 340 -21.61 -9.54 -2.26
CA VAL A 340 -20.88 -8.89 -1.16
C VAL A 340 -19.97 -9.90 -0.45
N GLY A 341 -18.73 -9.52 -0.17
CA GLY A 341 -17.79 -10.34 0.60
C GLY A 341 -17.03 -11.38 -0.21
N LEU A 342 -16.83 -11.12 -1.51
CA LEU A 342 -15.82 -11.77 -2.32
C LEU A 342 -14.44 -11.20 -2.04
N GLU A 343 -13.45 -12.09 -2.00
CA GLU A 343 -12.05 -11.70 -1.93
C GLU A 343 -11.53 -11.32 -3.33
N LYS A 344 -10.41 -10.59 -3.38
CA LYS A 344 -9.89 -10.04 -4.66
C LYS A 344 -9.54 -11.07 -5.72
N TYR A 345 -9.16 -12.26 -5.27
CA TYR A 345 -8.71 -13.36 -6.10
C TYR A 345 -9.85 -14.29 -6.53
N GLU A 346 -11.09 -14.00 -6.11
CA GLU A 346 -12.24 -14.87 -6.37
C GLU A 346 -13.06 -14.35 -7.56
N LEU A 347 -13.50 -15.32 -8.36
CA LEU A 347 -14.35 -15.09 -9.51
C LEU A 347 -15.83 -15.23 -9.08
N PRO A 348 -16.69 -14.24 -9.35
CA PRO A 348 -18.09 -14.26 -8.93
C PRO A 348 -18.95 -15.30 -9.66
N VAL A 349 -19.79 -16.00 -8.90
CA VAL A 349 -20.86 -16.88 -9.38
C VAL A 349 -22.15 -16.59 -8.61
N ILE A 350 -23.21 -16.17 -9.30
CA ILE A 350 -24.51 -15.88 -8.68
C ILE A 350 -25.65 -15.94 -9.72
N GLY A 351 -26.71 -16.69 -9.41
CA GLY A 351 -27.89 -16.79 -10.28
C GLY A 351 -27.52 -17.15 -11.72
N THR A 352 -27.88 -16.30 -12.68
CA THR A 352 -27.53 -16.49 -14.10
C THR A 352 -26.09 -16.11 -14.45
N TYR A 353 -25.37 -15.41 -13.58
CA TYR A 353 -24.02 -14.93 -13.84
C TYR A 353 -22.97 -15.94 -13.34
N VAL A 354 -22.08 -16.34 -14.24
CA VAL A 354 -20.85 -17.08 -13.93
C VAL A 354 -19.72 -16.34 -14.63
N ASP A 355 -18.71 -15.88 -13.88
CA ASP A 355 -17.58 -15.16 -14.46
C ASP A 355 -16.98 -15.95 -15.65
N PRO A 356 -16.80 -15.34 -16.84
CA PRO A 356 -16.33 -16.05 -18.04
C PRO A 356 -14.94 -16.68 -17.91
N ARG A 357 -14.15 -16.27 -16.92
CA ARG A 357 -12.86 -16.88 -16.60
C ARG A 357 -13.02 -18.22 -15.88
N ILE A 358 -14.22 -18.56 -15.40
CA ILE A 358 -14.51 -19.88 -14.83
C ILE A 358 -14.76 -20.86 -15.99
N ILE A 359 -13.77 -21.70 -16.28
CA ILE A 359 -13.75 -22.55 -17.45
C ILE A 359 -13.64 -24.02 -16.99
N PRO A 360 -14.51 -24.92 -17.50
CA PRO A 360 -14.37 -26.35 -17.22
C PRO A 360 -13.02 -26.92 -17.67
N GLY A 361 -12.48 -27.84 -16.87
CA GLY A 361 -11.16 -28.43 -17.05
C GLY A 361 -10.07 -27.80 -16.17
N PHE A 362 -10.37 -26.76 -15.41
CA PHE A 362 -9.45 -26.15 -14.43
C PHE A 362 -9.87 -26.46 -12.99
N HIS A 363 -8.93 -26.38 -12.05
CA HIS A 363 -9.22 -26.59 -10.63
C HIS A 363 -9.64 -25.29 -9.96
N TYR A 364 -10.63 -25.38 -9.08
CA TYR A 364 -11.09 -24.25 -8.29
C TYR A 364 -11.33 -24.66 -6.84
N ARG A 365 -11.09 -23.71 -5.94
CA ARG A 365 -11.53 -23.76 -4.54
C ARG A 365 -12.74 -22.85 -4.39
N VAL A 366 -13.74 -23.28 -3.63
CA VAL A 366 -15.06 -22.63 -3.63
C VAL A 366 -15.51 -22.29 -2.22
N ARG A 367 -16.09 -21.11 -2.03
CA ARG A 367 -16.80 -20.75 -0.80
C ARG A 367 -17.97 -19.80 -1.08
N PRO A 368 -19.02 -19.81 -0.25
CA PRO A 368 -20.05 -18.78 -0.30
C PRO A 368 -19.44 -17.39 0.01
N ALA A 369 -19.95 -16.35 -0.65
CA ALA A 369 -19.51 -14.98 -0.42
C ALA A 369 -19.77 -14.59 1.05
N GLY A 370 -18.87 -13.79 1.65
CA GLY A 370 -18.97 -13.42 3.08
C GLY A 370 -18.72 -14.55 4.10
N SER A 371 -18.63 -15.82 3.69
CA SER A 371 -18.33 -16.96 4.56
C SER A 371 -16.86 -17.36 4.53
N ARG A 372 -16.27 -17.69 5.68
CA ARG A 372 -14.92 -18.30 5.75
C ARG A 372 -14.92 -19.82 5.52
N ARG A 373 -16.10 -20.45 5.56
CA ARG A 373 -16.23 -21.90 5.38
C ARG A 373 -16.31 -22.20 3.90
N HIS A 374 -15.36 -22.99 3.43
CA HIS A 374 -15.33 -23.43 2.05
C HIS A 374 -16.28 -24.60 1.82
N LEU A 375 -16.82 -24.69 0.60
CA LEU A 375 -17.50 -25.90 0.14
C LEU A 375 -16.48 -27.02 -0.06
N PHE A 376 -16.96 -28.27 -0.08
CA PHE A 376 -16.14 -29.46 -0.33
C PHE A 376 -14.91 -29.57 0.60
N GLU A 377 -15.09 -29.19 1.88
CA GLU A 377 -14.04 -29.19 2.91
C GLU A 377 -12.83 -28.30 2.55
N GLY A 378 -13.02 -27.35 1.62
CA GLY A 378 -11.95 -26.50 1.12
C GLY A 378 -10.98 -27.18 0.16
N ARG A 379 -11.31 -28.37 -0.35
CA ARG A 379 -10.55 -29.02 -1.40
C ARG A 379 -10.63 -28.21 -2.70
N SER A 380 -9.55 -28.25 -3.47
CA SER A 380 -9.53 -27.70 -4.84
C SER A 380 -9.93 -28.81 -5.80
N LEU A 381 -11.04 -28.64 -6.51
CA LEU A 381 -11.61 -29.69 -7.36
C LEU A 381 -11.61 -29.28 -8.83
N LEU A 382 -11.45 -30.26 -9.71
CA LEU A 382 -11.53 -30.07 -11.16
C LEU A 382 -12.97 -29.77 -11.57
N LEU A 383 -13.23 -28.60 -12.13
CA LEU A 383 -14.54 -28.24 -12.69
C LEU A 383 -14.80 -29.06 -13.96
N GLN A 384 -15.90 -29.80 -14.00
CA GLN A 384 -16.25 -30.65 -15.16
C GLN A 384 -17.24 -29.97 -16.10
N SER A 385 -18.24 -29.28 -15.56
CA SER A 385 -19.27 -28.63 -16.38
C SER A 385 -19.98 -27.50 -15.63
N ILE A 386 -20.56 -26.59 -16.42
CA ILE A 386 -21.42 -25.50 -15.97
C ILE A 386 -22.75 -25.70 -16.72
N GLY A 387 -23.82 -25.94 -15.97
CA GLY A 387 -25.16 -26.13 -16.51
C GLY A 387 -25.71 -24.88 -17.20
N MET A 388 -26.68 -25.08 -18.09
CA MET A 388 -27.41 -23.98 -18.74
C MET A 388 -28.64 -23.58 -17.90
N GLY A 389 -29.23 -22.42 -18.19
CA GLY A 389 -30.45 -21.93 -17.53
C GLY A 389 -30.21 -20.87 -16.44
N TYR A 390 -31.22 -20.67 -15.60
CA TYR A 390 -31.30 -19.61 -14.59
C TYR A 390 -30.48 -19.91 -13.33
N GLY A 391 -30.66 -21.09 -12.75
CA GLY A 391 -29.73 -21.68 -11.78
C GLY A 391 -28.81 -22.62 -12.52
N LYS A 392 -27.52 -22.26 -12.63
CA LYS A 392 -26.53 -23.07 -13.34
C LYS A 392 -25.93 -24.09 -12.38
N ARG A 393 -26.04 -25.37 -12.73
CA ARG A 393 -25.40 -26.45 -11.97
C ARG A 393 -23.90 -26.45 -12.21
N ILE A 394 -23.12 -26.13 -11.20
CA ILE A 394 -21.65 -26.15 -11.24
C ILE A 394 -21.20 -27.52 -10.73
N THR A 395 -20.63 -28.34 -11.60
CA THR A 395 -20.30 -29.75 -11.29
C THR A 395 -18.79 -29.96 -11.33
N PHE A 396 -18.23 -30.47 -10.25
CA PHE A 396 -16.83 -30.85 -10.12
C PHE A 396 -16.65 -32.36 -10.20
N LYS A 397 -15.41 -32.78 -10.46
CA LYS A 397 -15.04 -34.19 -10.50
C LYS A 397 -15.40 -34.85 -9.16
N PRO A 398 -16.25 -35.89 -9.16
CA PRO A 398 -16.62 -36.58 -7.94
C PRO A 398 -15.51 -37.54 -7.51
N ASP A 399 -15.46 -37.86 -6.22
CA ASP A 399 -14.57 -38.92 -5.69
C ASP A 399 -15.05 -40.32 -6.12
N SER A 400 -16.37 -40.48 -6.32
CA SER A 400 -17.02 -41.70 -6.79
C SER A 400 -18.06 -41.38 -7.86
N LEU A 401 -18.07 -42.13 -8.96
CA LEU A 401 -19.07 -41.97 -10.03
C LEU A 401 -20.49 -42.37 -9.60
N ASN A 402 -20.61 -43.22 -8.57
CA ASN A 402 -21.91 -43.73 -8.13
C ASN A 402 -22.67 -42.75 -7.23
N THR A 403 -21.96 -41.82 -6.58
CA THR A 403 -22.52 -40.83 -5.63
C THR A 403 -21.86 -39.46 -5.86
N PRO A 404 -22.20 -38.76 -6.95
CA PRO A 404 -21.59 -37.48 -7.27
C PRO A 404 -22.17 -36.37 -6.37
N GLU A 405 -21.45 -36.05 -5.29
CA GLU A 405 -21.83 -34.99 -4.33
C GLU A 405 -21.14 -33.64 -4.60
N ASN A 406 -20.12 -33.63 -5.48
CA ASN A 406 -19.30 -32.44 -5.73
C ASN A 406 -19.97 -31.48 -6.74
N TYR A 407 -21.15 -30.94 -6.40
CA TYR A 407 -21.83 -29.93 -7.21
C TYR A 407 -22.58 -28.91 -6.34
N PHE A 408 -22.87 -27.74 -6.89
CA PHE A 408 -23.79 -26.76 -6.31
C PHE A 408 -24.53 -26.02 -7.44
N TRP A 409 -25.59 -25.29 -7.10
CA TRP A 409 -26.27 -24.40 -8.06
C TRP A 409 -25.85 -22.96 -7.79
N SER A 410 -25.66 -22.17 -8.85
CA SER A 410 -25.24 -20.76 -8.76
C SER A 410 -26.21 -19.87 -7.97
N ASP A 411 -27.43 -20.33 -7.69
CA ASP A 411 -28.46 -19.69 -6.88
C ASP A 411 -28.69 -20.36 -5.51
N SER A 412 -27.93 -21.40 -5.16
CA SER A 412 -28.01 -22.06 -3.84
C SER A 412 -27.59 -21.14 -2.69
N HIS A 413 -26.82 -20.09 -2.99
CA HIS A 413 -26.32 -19.11 -2.04
C HIS A 413 -26.83 -17.72 -2.45
N PRO A 414 -27.77 -17.11 -1.70
CA PRO A 414 -28.36 -15.81 -2.07
C PRO A 414 -27.31 -14.69 -2.11
N GLU A 415 -26.27 -14.80 -1.29
CA GLU A 415 -25.12 -13.90 -1.27
C GLU A 415 -24.14 -14.11 -2.43
N GLY A 416 -24.28 -15.18 -3.21
CA GLY A 416 -23.36 -15.60 -4.26
C GLY A 416 -22.20 -16.48 -3.78
N VAL A 417 -21.37 -16.93 -4.71
CA VAL A 417 -20.24 -17.84 -4.49
C VAL A 417 -18.98 -17.26 -5.12
N GLY A 418 -17.86 -17.36 -4.40
CA GLY A 418 -16.53 -17.05 -4.90
C GLY A 418 -15.80 -18.31 -5.36
N MET A 419 -15.26 -18.28 -6.58
CA MET A 419 -14.41 -19.35 -7.12
C MET A 419 -12.97 -18.87 -7.25
N GLU A 420 -12.06 -19.46 -6.47
CA GLU A 420 -10.63 -19.21 -6.53
C GLU A 420 -9.97 -20.20 -7.52
N PRO A 421 -9.26 -19.73 -8.56
CA PRO A 421 -8.51 -20.60 -9.47
C PRO A 421 -7.31 -21.23 -8.74
N ARG A 422 -7.06 -22.53 -8.96
CA ARG A 422 -5.93 -23.25 -8.35
C ARG A 422 -5.12 -23.97 -9.42
N ALA A 423 -3.84 -23.63 -9.51
CA ALA A 423 -2.86 -24.24 -10.42
C ALA A 423 -1.96 -25.25 -9.70
N ILE A 424 -1.54 -24.92 -8.46
CA ILE A 424 -0.59 -25.71 -7.67
C ILE A 424 -1.27 -26.33 -6.45
N HIS A 425 -0.94 -27.59 -6.16
CA HIS A 425 -1.43 -28.35 -5.01
C HIS A 425 -0.27 -28.91 -4.18
N PRO A 426 -0.48 -29.15 -2.86
CA PRO A 426 0.49 -29.87 -2.04
C PRO A 426 0.85 -31.23 -2.65
N GLY A 427 2.13 -31.59 -2.59
CA GLY A 427 2.66 -32.85 -3.13
C GLY A 427 3.09 -32.80 -4.60
N MET A 428 2.77 -31.74 -5.34
CA MET A 428 3.30 -31.56 -6.71
C MET A 428 4.82 -31.47 -6.71
N LYS A 429 5.45 -32.10 -7.70
CA LYS A 429 6.91 -32.13 -7.87
C LYS A 429 7.31 -31.41 -9.13
N PHE A 430 8.51 -30.83 -9.12
CA PHE A 430 9.04 -30.02 -10.20
C PHE A 430 10.53 -30.27 -10.38
N SER A 431 10.96 -30.28 -11.63
CA SER A 431 12.37 -30.09 -11.99
C SER A 431 12.64 -28.60 -12.17
N ILE A 432 13.74 -28.11 -11.60
CA ILE A 432 14.15 -26.71 -11.65
C ILE A 432 15.20 -26.56 -12.75
N THR A 433 14.95 -25.69 -13.71
CA THR A 433 15.90 -25.33 -14.77
C THR A 433 16.27 -23.86 -14.68
N GLY A 434 17.47 -23.53 -15.15
CA GLY A 434 17.92 -22.16 -15.32
C GLY A 434 19.05 -22.09 -16.35
N ASN A 435 19.02 -21.07 -17.22
CA ASN A 435 19.94 -20.91 -18.35
C ASN A 435 20.11 -22.18 -19.21
N GLY A 436 19.05 -22.99 -19.33
CA GLY A 436 19.03 -24.24 -20.12
C GLY A 436 19.60 -25.49 -19.43
N GLY A 437 20.07 -25.40 -18.19
CA GLY A 437 20.56 -26.53 -17.39
C GLY A 437 19.61 -26.97 -16.28
N LEU A 438 19.65 -28.25 -15.90
CA LEU A 438 18.97 -28.77 -14.72
C LEU A 438 19.72 -28.32 -13.45
N LEU A 439 19.01 -27.64 -12.56
CA LEU A 439 19.57 -27.05 -11.33
C LEU A 439 19.11 -27.78 -10.07
N GLY A 440 18.01 -28.54 -10.12
CA GLY A 440 17.51 -29.24 -8.96
C GLY A 440 16.07 -29.71 -9.09
N GLU A 441 15.47 -30.04 -7.96
CA GLU A 441 14.11 -30.54 -7.82
C GLU A 441 13.39 -29.75 -6.72
N ALA A 442 12.07 -29.61 -6.84
CA ALA A 442 11.23 -29.04 -5.81
C ALA A 442 9.99 -29.90 -5.59
N SER A 443 9.52 -29.97 -4.35
CA SER A 443 8.21 -30.54 -4.01
C SER A 443 7.42 -29.56 -3.17
N VAL A 444 6.14 -29.37 -3.50
CA VAL A 444 5.27 -28.42 -2.83
C VAL A 444 4.86 -29.00 -1.47
N PHE A 445 5.29 -28.34 -0.40
CA PHE A 445 4.92 -28.70 0.96
C PHE A 445 3.57 -28.10 1.34
N ARG A 446 3.36 -26.80 1.06
CA ARG A 446 2.10 -26.09 1.35
C ARG A 446 1.73 -25.11 0.24
N ALA A 447 0.43 -24.99 -0.01
CA ALA A 447 -0.17 -24.05 -0.96
C ALA A 447 -1.35 -23.31 -0.31
N ASP A 448 -1.11 -22.79 0.89
CA ASP A 448 -2.15 -22.22 1.77
C ASP A 448 -2.62 -20.84 1.30
N LEU A 449 -1.72 -20.06 0.68
CA LEU A 449 -2.03 -18.72 0.20
C LEU A 449 -2.95 -18.76 -1.03
N PRO A 450 -3.73 -17.70 -1.25
CA PRO A 450 -4.56 -17.60 -2.43
C PRO A 450 -3.74 -17.58 -3.73
N GLN A 451 -4.27 -18.20 -4.78
CA GLN A 451 -3.71 -18.14 -6.13
C GLN A 451 -4.55 -17.20 -6.99
N VAL A 452 -3.89 -16.31 -7.74
CA VAL A 452 -4.55 -15.17 -8.39
C VAL A 452 -4.39 -15.26 -9.90
N GLU A 453 -5.48 -15.32 -10.64
CA GLU A 453 -5.42 -15.27 -12.10
C GLU A 453 -5.01 -13.87 -12.59
N GLU A 454 -3.89 -13.78 -13.29
CA GLU A 454 -3.39 -12.55 -13.91
C GLU A 454 -4.07 -12.31 -15.27
N LYS A 455 -4.16 -13.37 -16.10
CA LYS A 455 -4.80 -13.33 -17.42
C LYS A 455 -5.20 -14.72 -17.90
N THR A 456 -6.18 -14.73 -18.83
CA THR A 456 -6.58 -15.90 -19.62
C THR A 456 -6.42 -15.56 -21.10
N GLU A 457 -5.77 -16.45 -21.86
CA GLU A 457 -5.55 -16.32 -23.30
C GLU A 457 -6.14 -17.51 -24.06
N TYR A 458 -6.62 -17.25 -25.28
CA TYR A 458 -7.16 -18.27 -26.19
C TYR A 458 -6.22 -18.40 -27.39
N VAL A 459 -5.43 -19.47 -27.41
CA VAL A 459 -4.35 -19.68 -28.38
C VAL A 459 -4.81 -20.63 -29.48
N ASP A 460 -4.61 -20.26 -30.73
CA ASP A 460 -4.89 -21.13 -31.87
C ASP A 460 -3.86 -22.27 -31.93
N VAL A 461 -4.35 -23.52 -32.03
CA VAL A 461 -3.48 -24.71 -32.04
C VAL A 461 -3.41 -25.27 -33.47
N PRO A 462 -2.20 -25.30 -34.09
CA PRO A 462 -2.02 -25.79 -35.46
C PRO A 462 -2.63 -27.18 -35.65
N GLY A 463 -3.43 -27.34 -36.71
CA GLY A 463 -4.01 -28.64 -37.09
C GLY A 463 -5.20 -29.10 -36.25
N THR A 464 -5.73 -28.28 -35.33
CA THR A 464 -6.93 -28.65 -34.54
C THR A 464 -8.06 -27.63 -34.71
N ARG A 465 -9.30 -28.13 -34.70
CA ARG A 465 -10.50 -27.28 -34.75
C ARG A 465 -10.85 -26.84 -33.33
N GLY A 466 -10.19 -25.78 -32.84
CA GLY A 466 -10.44 -25.19 -31.53
C GLY A 466 -9.26 -24.37 -31.01
N LYS A 467 -9.48 -23.63 -29.93
CA LYS A 467 -8.43 -22.86 -29.23
C LYS A 467 -8.02 -23.57 -27.94
N ALA A 468 -6.73 -23.59 -27.65
CA ALA A 468 -6.25 -23.90 -26.32
C ALA A 468 -6.55 -22.72 -25.39
N VAL A 469 -6.84 -23.03 -24.13
CA VAL A 469 -7.03 -22.02 -23.09
C VAL A 469 -5.79 -22.02 -22.20
N GLU A 470 -5.13 -20.88 -22.09
CA GLU A 470 -3.98 -20.68 -21.22
C GLU A 470 -4.34 -19.73 -20.10
N LYS A 471 -4.11 -20.15 -18.85
CA LYS A 471 -4.28 -19.33 -17.65
C LYS A 471 -2.93 -19.06 -17.02
N TYR A 472 -2.68 -17.80 -16.73
CA TYR A 472 -1.51 -17.33 -16.00
C TYR A 472 -1.95 -17.02 -14.58
N ILE A 473 -1.48 -17.84 -13.64
CA ILE A 473 -1.93 -17.78 -12.25
C ILE A 473 -0.72 -17.49 -11.36
N HIS A 474 -0.75 -16.35 -10.69
CA HIS A 474 0.24 -16.01 -9.67
C HIS A 474 0.09 -16.94 -8.47
N VAL A 475 1.22 -17.48 -8.02
CA VAL A 475 1.28 -18.45 -6.93
C VAL A 475 2.34 -18.04 -5.90
N ASP A 476 2.04 -18.26 -4.64
CA ASP A 476 3.00 -18.18 -3.52
C ASP A 476 2.84 -19.47 -2.70
N VAL A 477 3.86 -20.32 -2.77
CA VAL A 477 3.84 -21.67 -2.19
C VAL A 477 5.08 -21.92 -1.35
N THR A 478 4.97 -22.80 -0.36
CA THR A 478 6.13 -23.29 0.38
C THR A 478 6.56 -24.62 -0.21
N CYS A 479 7.82 -24.72 -0.64
CA CYS A 479 8.40 -25.91 -1.26
C CYS A 479 9.59 -26.44 -0.47
N HIS A 480 9.77 -27.75 -0.50
CA HIS A 480 11.05 -28.41 -0.25
C HIS A 480 11.86 -28.40 -1.54
N VAL A 481 13.00 -27.73 -1.54
CA VAL A 481 13.84 -27.53 -2.72
C VAL A 481 15.19 -28.17 -2.52
N LYS A 482 15.61 -28.99 -3.48
CA LYS A 482 16.88 -29.71 -3.51
C LYS A 482 17.66 -29.25 -4.73
N LEU A 483 18.78 -28.54 -4.52
CA LEU A 483 19.61 -28.05 -5.61
C LEU A 483 20.78 -29.01 -5.87
N ALA A 484 21.14 -29.19 -7.14
CA ALA A 484 22.31 -29.96 -7.53
C ALA A 484 23.58 -29.15 -7.24
N THR A 485 24.44 -29.63 -6.34
CA THR A 485 25.70 -28.96 -6.02
C THR A 485 26.69 -29.13 -7.18
N THR A 486 27.06 -28.04 -7.84
CA THR A 486 28.09 -28.02 -8.88
C THR A 486 29.47 -28.22 -8.25
N GLY A 487 29.86 -29.46 -8.00
CA GLY A 487 31.17 -29.75 -7.40
C GLY A 487 31.34 -31.17 -6.88
N GLY A 488 31.29 -32.18 -7.77
CA GLY A 488 32.09 -33.41 -7.71
C GLY A 488 32.30 -34.17 -6.39
N GLY A 489 31.39 -34.09 -5.43
CA GLY A 489 31.48 -34.80 -4.16
C GLY A 489 30.09 -35.29 -3.75
N SER A 490 29.92 -36.61 -3.74
CA SER A 490 28.73 -37.29 -3.24
C SER A 490 28.48 -36.95 -1.77
N VAL A 491 27.69 -35.91 -1.50
CA VAL A 491 27.15 -35.61 -0.17
C VAL A 491 25.73 -35.11 -0.37
N ASP A 492 24.78 -35.70 0.36
CA ASP A 492 23.34 -35.42 0.36
C ASP A 492 23.02 -33.97 -0.02
N SER A 493 22.36 -33.76 -1.17
CA SER A 493 21.90 -32.42 -1.52
C SER A 493 20.86 -31.99 -0.49
N GLU A 494 21.22 -31.00 0.31
CA GLU A 494 20.42 -30.52 1.44
C GLU A 494 19.07 -29.98 0.95
N VAL A 495 17.99 -30.49 1.54
CA VAL A 495 16.62 -30.09 1.20
C VAL A 495 16.27 -28.84 2.01
N HIS A 496 16.01 -27.75 1.30
CA HIS A 496 15.69 -26.46 1.90
C HIS A 496 14.19 -26.21 1.84
N LEU A 497 13.58 -25.87 2.98
CA LEU A 497 12.20 -25.36 3.00
C LEU A 497 12.23 -23.87 2.65
N MET A 498 11.58 -23.49 1.55
CA MET A 498 11.57 -22.11 1.06
C MET A 498 10.22 -21.67 0.51
N LYS A 499 9.95 -20.37 0.58
CA LYS A 499 8.84 -19.76 -0.16
C LYS A 499 9.26 -19.52 -1.60
N VAL A 500 8.37 -19.88 -2.50
CA VAL A 500 8.51 -19.81 -3.95
C VAL A 500 7.31 -19.03 -4.47
N SER A 501 7.57 -17.85 -5.02
CA SER A 501 6.56 -17.03 -5.69
C SER A 501 6.83 -17.01 -7.19
N GLY A 502 5.80 -17.11 -8.03
CA GLY A 502 5.97 -17.10 -9.48
C GLY A 502 4.63 -17.11 -10.23
N VAL A 503 4.69 -17.30 -11.55
CA VAL A 503 3.51 -17.39 -12.41
C VAL A 503 3.39 -18.79 -12.98
N ALA A 504 2.32 -19.50 -12.63
CA ALA A 504 1.98 -20.81 -13.13
C ALA A 504 1.21 -20.69 -14.46
N LEU A 505 1.72 -21.31 -15.52
CA LEU A 505 1.04 -21.44 -16.81
C LEU A 505 0.25 -22.75 -16.84
N VAL A 506 -1.07 -22.65 -16.82
CA VAL A 506 -1.97 -23.81 -16.90
C VAL A 506 -2.65 -23.81 -18.26
N ARG A 507 -2.52 -24.91 -19.01
CA ARG A 507 -3.02 -25.01 -20.39
C ARG A 507 -4.02 -26.14 -20.54
N LYS A 508 -5.13 -25.86 -21.24
CA LYS A 508 -6.11 -26.86 -21.67
C LYS A 508 -6.20 -26.86 -23.19
N ASP A 509 -5.74 -27.93 -23.82
CA ASP A 509 -5.84 -28.10 -25.27
C ASP A 509 -7.27 -28.50 -25.72
N PRO A 510 -7.63 -28.22 -26.99
CA PRO A 510 -8.92 -28.64 -27.54
C PRO A 510 -9.16 -30.15 -27.37
N GLY A 511 -10.36 -30.51 -26.93
CA GLY A 511 -10.76 -31.91 -26.71
C GLY A 511 -10.22 -32.56 -25.44
N GLN A 512 -9.31 -31.92 -24.70
CA GLN A 512 -8.86 -32.43 -23.40
C GLN A 512 -9.89 -32.11 -22.30
N ALA A 513 -10.15 -33.11 -21.44
CA ALA A 513 -11.09 -32.96 -20.33
C ALA A 513 -10.52 -32.12 -19.17
N ALA A 514 -9.19 -32.09 -19.01
CA ALA A 514 -8.52 -31.38 -17.94
C ALA A 514 -7.32 -30.59 -18.46
N ALA A 515 -7.10 -29.42 -17.87
CA ALA A 515 -5.92 -28.60 -18.06
C ALA A 515 -4.71 -29.22 -17.34
N ARG A 516 -3.52 -28.90 -17.83
CA ARG A 516 -2.25 -29.33 -17.23
C ARG A 516 -1.40 -28.11 -16.90
N LEU A 517 -0.68 -28.19 -15.78
CA LEU A 517 0.37 -27.24 -15.47
C LEU A 517 1.51 -27.47 -16.47
N MET A 518 1.97 -26.40 -17.13
CA MET A 518 3.02 -26.47 -18.14
C MET A 518 4.38 -26.11 -17.55
N LYS A 519 4.42 -25.00 -16.80
CA LYS A 519 5.61 -24.48 -16.11
C LYS A 519 5.20 -23.45 -15.06
N VAL A 520 6.08 -23.19 -14.09
CA VAL A 520 6.05 -21.99 -13.26
C VAL A 520 7.30 -21.18 -13.58
N PHE A 521 7.13 -19.93 -13.97
CA PHE A 521 8.20 -19.04 -14.41
C PHE A 521 8.15 -17.72 -13.63
N ASN A 522 9.12 -16.83 -13.87
CA ASN A 522 9.32 -15.61 -13.08
C ASN A 522 9.44 -15.91 -11.57
N VAL A 523 10.18 -16.96 -11.24
CA VAL A 523 10.24 -17.49 -9.88
C VAL A 523 11.16 -16.64 -9.00
N GLY A 524 10.63 -16.16 -7.87
CA GLY A 524 11.37 -15.55 -6.77
C GLY A 524 11.45 -16.49 -5.56
N LEU A 525 12.63 -16.52 -4.92
CA LEU A 525 12.92 -17.32 -3.72
C LEU A 525 13.21 -16.41 -2.51
N ASP A 526 12.74 -16.76 -1.32
CA ASP A 526 12.88 -15.94 -0.10
C ASP A 526 14.23 -16.12 0.65
N SER A 527 15.18 -16.89 0.11
CA SER A 527 16.41 -17.32 0.83
C SER A 527 17.72 -16.73 0.28
N GLN A 528 18.84 -16.94 0.99
CA GLN A 528 20.19 -16.57 0.54
C GLN A 528 20.58 -17.21 -0.80
N LEU A 529 19.93 -18.32 -1.21
CA LEU A 529 20.10 -18.91 -2.54
C LEU A 529 19.60 -17.96 -3.64
N ASN A 530 18.61 -17.10 -3.36
CA ASN A 530 18.20 -16.05 -4.28
C ASN A 530 19.35 -15.09 -4.61
N LEU A 531 20.30 -14.87 -3.69
CA LEU A 531 21.50 -14.07 -3.99
C LEU A 531 22.39 -14.77 -5.03
N LEU A 532 22.58 -16.09 -4.94
CA LEU A 532 23.37 -16.87 -5.91
C LEU A 532 22.76 -16.83 -7.33
N PHE A 533 21.44 -16.90 -7.43
CA PHE A 533 20.74 -16.82 -8.72
C PHE A 533 20.60 -15.39 -9.24
N ALA A 534 20.42 -14.40 -8.35
CA ALA A 534 20.38 -12.98 -8.71
C ALA A 534 21.75 -12.47 -9.22
N HIS A 535 22.86 -12.97 -8.66
CA HIS A 535 24.21 -12.67 -9.15
C HIS A 535 24.50 -13.25 -10.53
N SER A 536 23.88 -14.39 -10.89
CA SER A 536 24.09 -15.07 -12.17
C SER A 536 23.09 -14.70 -13.27
N GLN A 537 22.13 -13.80 -13.00
CA GLN A 537 21.02 -13.44 -13.91
C GLN A 537 20.23 -14.66 -14.41
N THR A 538 20.19 -15.74 -13.64
CA THR A 538 19.57 -16.99 -14.06
C THR A 538 18.06 -16.90 -13.86
N GLU A 539 17.29 -16.91 -14.95
CA GLU A 539 15.82 -17.03 -14.87
C GLU A 539 15.45 -18.48 -14.54
N LEU A 540 14.84 -18.68 -13.38
CA LEU A 540 14.42 -19.99 -12.91
C LEU A 540 13.05 -20.37 -13.49
N THR A 541 12.95 -21.59 -14.02
CA THR A 541 11.68 -22.19 -14.45
C THR A 541 11.49 -23.55 -13.77
N PHE A 542 10.31 -23.78 -13.23
CA PHE A 542 9.93 -25.03 -12.59
C PHE A 542 9.02 -25.79 -13.55
N HIS A 543 9.45 -26.98 -13.97
CA HIS A 543 8.69 -27.85 -14.86
C HIS A 543 8.04 -28.96 -14.05
N PRO A 544 6.71 -29.13 -14.11
CA PRO A 544 6.02 -30.15 -13.33
C PRO A 544 6.48 -31.55 -13.76
N GLU A 545 6.71 -32.39 -12.76
CA GLU A 545 6.94 -33.81 -12.96
C GLU A 545 5.60 -34.56 -13.04
N PRO A 546 5.54 -35.66 -13.80
CA PRO A 546 4.32 -36.44 -14.00
C PRO A 546 3.77 -37.09 -12.73
#